data_AF-A0A7X5UM24-F1
#
_entry.id   AF-A0A7X5UM24-F1
#
_cell.length_a   1.000
_cell.length_b   1.000
_cell.length_c   1.000
_cell.angle_alpha   90.00
_cell.angle_beta   90.00
_cell.angle_gamma   90.00
#
_symmetry.space_group_name_H-M   'P 1'
#
loop_
_entity.id
_entity.type
_entity.pdbx_description
1 polymer ?
#
loop_
_entity_poly.entity_id
_entity_poly.type
_entity_poly.pdbx_seq_one_letter_code
_entity_poly.pdbx_strand_id
1 'polypeptide(L)'
;MSDSEPDAVVILGGLMDVEAARLDADSTAHLARGVVEPLRKSFDGRLVVLDPEHSAIDLGVPDITWCPDWYDVVPGWVMSHGQSDCVRISKIAGNTALNTAKRIGRSIILGRTRRLGKGTESRGYEGRIVSTLTGVEVGHLMIGKAARCMEEGSRHSCQQGFALVEVSDHDVAVEPIIIKHGQFVVRGAIYAAPPIRRGSRTPSEAGLK
;
A
#
# COMPACT_ATOMS: atom_id res chain seq x y z
N MET A 1 -3.34 -16.11 -21.43
CA MET A 1 -2.70 -15.67 -20.17
C MET A 1 -3.60 -16.12 -19.05
N SER A 2 -3.06 -16.90 -18.10
CA SER A 2 -3.85 -17.62 -17.09
C SER A 2 -4.47 -16.69 -16.05
N ASP A 3 -5.61 -17.15 -15.53
CA ASP A 3 -6.39 -16.59 -14.42
C ASP A 3 -5.66 -16.82 -13.07
N SER A 4 -4.36 -16.54 -13.03
CA SER A 4 -3.49 -16.90 -11.91
C SER A 4 -3.69 -15.94 -10.74
N GLU A 5 -3.98 -16.50 -9.57
CA GLU A 5 -3.91 -15.80 -8.29
C GLU A 5 -2.53 -15.14 -8.09
N PRO A 6 -2.43 -14.05 -7.33
CA PRO A 6 -1.15 -13.40 -7.07
C PRO A 6 -0.23 -14.31 -6.26
N ASP A 7 1.07 -14.35 -6.56
CA ASP A 7 2.04 -15.14 -5.78
C ASP A 7 2.26 -14.57 -4.36
N ALA A 8 2.03 -13.27 -4.20
CA ALA A 8 2.19 -12.56 -2.95
C ALA A 8 1.27 -11.33 -2.85
N VAL A 9 0.89 -10.97 -1.62
CA VAL A 9 0.28 -9.68 -1.29
C VAL A 9 1.25 -8.92 -0.40
N VAL A 10 1.55 -7.67 -0.78
CA VAL A 10 2.45 -6.80 -0.03
C VAL A 10 1.68 -5.63 0.56
N ILE A 11 1.74 -5.46 1.87
CA ILE A 11 1.16 -4.33 2.59
C ILE A 11 2.27 -3.32 2.87
N LEU A 12 2.23 -2.16 2.19
CA LEU A 12 3.22 -1.08 2.31
C LEU A 12 3.05 -0.25 3.59
N GLY A 13 2.67 -0.88 4.70
CA GLY A 13 2.40 -0.23 5.99
C GLY A 13 1.04 0.47 6.06
N GLY A 14 0.89 1.36 7.04
CA GLY A 14 -0.37 2.09 7.27
C GLY A 14 -1.51 1.23 7.84
N LEU A 15 -1.24 -0.04 8.16
CA LEU A 15 -2.11 -0.90 8.95
C LEU A 15 -2.63 -0.19 10.20
N MET A 16 -1.74 0.58 10.84
CA MET A 16 -1.91 1.20 12.16
C MET A 16 -2.31 2.69 12.10
N ASP A 17 -2.50 3.24 10.89
CA ASP A 17 -2.58 4.70 10.66
C ASP A 17 -3.95 5.31 10.98
N VAL A 18 -4.83 4.52 11.59
CA VAL A 18 -6.15 4.92 12.05
C VAL A 18 -6.14 4.88 13.58
N GLU A 19 -5.74 6.00 14.20
CA GLU A 19 -5.82 6.24 15.65
C GLU A 19 -4.79 5.55 16.57
N ALA A 20 -3.72 4.91 16.06
CA ALA A 20 -2.71 4.26 16.93
C ALA A 20 -1.92 5.21 17.86
N ALA A 21 -1.86 6.51 17.56
CA ALA A 21 -1.21 7.49 18.44
C ALA A 21 -1.90 7.63 19.82
N ARG A 22 -3.03 6.94 20.07
CA ARG A 22 -3.79 6.98 21.34
C ARG A 22 -4.20 5.60 21.87
N LEU A 23 -3.75 4.50 21.25
CA LEU A 23 -4.18 3.14 21.59
C LEU A 23 -3.02 2.34 22.16
N ASP A 24 -3.32 1.42 23.08
CA ASP A 24 -2.36 0.44 23.58
C ASP A 24 -2.01 -0.61 22.51
N ALA A 25 -0.98 -1.41 22.78
CA ALA A 25 -0.47 -2.42 21.85
C ALA A 25 -1.52 -3.50 21.49
N ASP A 26 -2.40 -3.88 22.42
CA ASP A 26 -3.41 -4.92 22.19
C ASP A 26 -4.54 -4.42 21.29
N SER A 27 -5.01 -3.19 21.54
CA SER A 27 -5.97 -2.49 20.69
C SER A 27 -5.44 -2.32 19.26
N THR A 28 -4.15 -2.06 19.15
CA THR A 28 -3.42 -1.88 17.90
C THR A 28 -3.31 -3.21 17.14
N ALA A 29 -2.94 -4.30 17.83
CA ALA A 29 -2.95 -5.66 17.28
C ALA A 29 -4.35 -6.11 16.83
N HIS A 30 -5.40 -5.77 17.58
CA HIS A 30 -6.77 -6.11 17.22
C HIS A 30 -7.23 -5.46 15.90
N LEU A 31 -6.90 -4.19 15.70
CA LEU A 31 -7.21 -3.49 14.44
C LEU A 31 -6.45 -4.08 13.26
N ALA A 32 -5.17 -4.42 13.48
CA ALA A 32 -4.33 -5.09 12.50
C ALA A 32 -4.93 -6.43 12.04
N ARG A 33 -5.34 -7.27 13.02
CA ARG A 33 -5.99 -8.56 12.78
C ARG A 33 -7.25 -8.40 11.93
N GLY A 34 -8.04 -7.35 12.18
CA GLY A 34 -9.25 -7.06 11.41
C GLY A 34 -9.00 -6.83 9.91
N VAL A 35 -7.79 -6.44 9.50
CA VAL A 35 -7.38 -6.29 8.09
C VAL A 35 -6.73 -7.56 7.57
N VAL A 36 -5.87 -8.18 8.39
CA VAL A 36 -5.01 -9.28 7.97
C VAL A 36 -5.74 -10.63 7.97
N GLU A 37 -6.61 -10.90 8.94
CA GLU A 37 -7.34 -12.17 9.01
C GLU A 37 -8.28 -12.40 7.81
N PRO A 38 -9.12 -11.42 7.38
CA PRO A 38 -9.95 -11.63 6.19
C PRO A 38 -9.10 -11.87 4.95
N LEU A 39 -7.98 -11.16 4.80
CA LEU A 39 -7.07 -11.35 3.69
C LEU A 39 -6.48 -12.77 3.72
N ARG A 40 -6.04 -13.24 4.89
CA ARG A 40 -5.50 -14.59 5.05
C ARG A 40 -6.53 -15.68 4.81
N LYS A 41 -7.81 -15.45 5.11
CA LYS A 41 -8.90 -16.41 4.80
C LYS A 41 -9.22 -16.51 3.31
N SER A 42 -8.88 -15.48 2.53
CA SER A 42 -9.20 -15.39 1.10
C SER A 42 -7.99 -15.57 0.19
N PHE A 43 -6.80 -15.73 0.78
CA PHE A 43 -5.55 -15.86 0.08
C PHE A 43 -4.65 -16.75 0.92
N ASP A 44 -3.99 -17.74 0.33
CA ASP A 44 -3.07 -18.66 1.03
C ASP A 44 -1.60 -18.46 0.61
N GLY A 45 -1.32 -17.55 -0.34
CA GLY A 45 0.05 -17.26 -0.79
C GLY A 45 0.85 -16.40 0.19
N ARG A 46 1.97 -15.83 -0.26
CA ARG A 46 2.88 -15.09 0.65
C ARG A 46 2.29 -13.74 1.05
N LEU A 47 2.17 -13.50 2.35
CA LEU A 47 1.79 -12.19 2.88
C LEU A 47 3.03 -11.46 3.41
N VAL A 48 3.30 -10.29 2.85
CA VAL A 48 4.46 -9.47 3.20
C VAL A 48 3.98 -8.14 3.77
N VAL A 49 4.59 -7.68 4.86
CA VAL A 49 4.28 -6.39 5.49
C VAL A 49 5.57 -5.58 5.62
N LEU A 50 5.56 -4.37 5.06
CA LEU A 50 6.63 -3.40 5.29
C LEU A 50 6.30 -2.61 6.55
N ASP A 51 7.16 -2.73 7.56
CA ASP A 51 7.02 -2.00 8.82
C ASP A 51 8.24 -1.07 9.03
N PRO A 52 8.07 0.26 8.89
CA PRO A 52 9.14 1.21 9.13
C PRO A 52 9.51 1.37 10.61
N GLU A 53 8.63 1.02 11.56
CA GLU A 53 8.84 1.34 12.99
C GLU A 53 9.29 0.15 13.86
N HIS A 54 9.57 -1.02 13.26
CA HIS A 54 9.94 -2.25 14.00
C HIS A 54 8.96 -2.58 15.14
N SER A 55 7.72 -2.13 15.01
CA SER A 55 6.63 -2.54 15.87
C SER A 55 6.21 -3.93 15.42
N ALA A 56 7.03 -4.92 15.78
CA ALA A 56 6.70 -6.34 15.72
C ALA A 56 5.54 -6.62 16.70
N ILE A 57 4.38 -6.04 16.38
CA ILE A 57 3.12 -6.34 17.00
C ILE A 57 2.82 -7.76 16.56
N ASP A 58 2.72 -8.65 17.54
CA ASP A 58 2.28 -10.00 17.27
C ASP A 58 0.82 -9.97 16.80
N LEU A 59 0.67 -10.01 15.49
CA LEU A 59 -0.62 -10.09 14.83
C LEU A 59 -1.34 -11.39 15.19
N GLY A 60 -0.69 -12.39 15.77
CA GLY A 60 -1.30 -13.70 16.05
C GLY A 60 -1.79 -14.41 14.77
N VAL A 61 -1.32 -13.96 13.61
CA VAL A 61 -1.62 -14.55 12.30
C VAL A 61 -0.34 -15.21 11.79
N PRO A 62 -0.37 -16.51 11.47
CA PRO A 62 0.82 -17.22 10.99
C PRO A 62 1.24 -16.75 9.59
N ASP A 63 2.49 -17.06 9.23
CA ASP A 63 3.03 -16.94 7.86
C ASP A 63 3.06 -15.52 7.27
N ILE A 64 3.40 -14.53 8.12
CA ILE A 64 3.65 -13.15 7.71
C ILE A 64 5.15 -12.90 7.62
N THR A 65 5.60 -12.41 6.46
CA THR A 65 6.97 -11.95 6.27
C THR A 65 7.06 -10.45 6.54
N TRP A 66 7.89 -10.06 7.52
CA TRP A 66 8.16 -8.66 7.82
C TRP A 66 9.38 -8.17 7.06
N CYS A 67 9.25 -7.03 6.39
CA CYS A 67 10.31 -6.42 5.61
C CYS A 67 10.62 -5.00 6.12
N PRO A 68 11.89 -4.55 5.98
CA PRO A 68 12.24 -3.17 6.28
C PRO A 68 11.52 -2.19 5.33
N ASP A 69 11.46 -0.91 5.72
CA ASP A 69 10.81 0.15 4.91
C ASP A 69 11.37 0.25 3.50
N TRP A 70 12.64 -0.04 3.28
CA TRP A 70 13.23 -0.06 1.94
C TRP A 70 13.45 -1.50 1.52
N TYR A 71 12.49 -2.03 0.76
CA TYR A 71 12.52 -3.43 0.31
C TYR A 71 12.76 -3.50 -1.20
N ASP A 72 13.87 -4.13 -1.60
CA ASP A 72 14.15 -4.42 -3.00
C ASP A 72 13.23 -5.55 -3.48
N VAL A 73 12.28 -5.23 -4.37
CA VAL A 73 11.32 -6.20 -4.91
C VAL A 73 11.99 -7.05 -5.97
N VAL A 74 12.70 -6.36 -6.87
CA VAL A 74 13.54 -6.91 -7.94
C VAL A 74 14.61 -5.87 -8.31
N PRO A 75 15.63 -6.21 -9.11
CA PRO A 75 16.65 -5.26 -9.51
C PRO A 75 16.07 -3.97 -10.10
N GLY A 76 16.47 -2.83 -9.52
CA GLY A 76 16.03 -1.50 -9.97
C GLY A 76 14.67 -1.03 -9.44
N TRP A 77 13.96 -1.85 -8.66
CA TRP A 77 12.67 -1.51 -8.07
C TRP A 77 12.66 -1.69 -6.54
N VAL A 78 12.26 -0.63 -5.85
CA VAL A 78 12.08 -0.63 -4.39
C VAL A 78 10.62 -0.42 -4.01
N MET A 79 10.20 -1.01 -2.91
CA MET A 79 8.96 -0.71 -2.22
C MET A 79 9.27 0.05 -0.93
N SER A 80 8.41 1.01 -0.58
CA SER A 80 8.51 1.70 0.71
C SER A 80 7.16 2.18 1.24
N HIS A 81 7.02 2.18 2.57
CA HIS A 81 5.93 2.85 3.25
C HIS A 81 5.99 4.36 3.00
N GLY A 82 7.19 4.95 3.03
CA GLY A 82 7.41 6.35 2.66
C GLY A 82 7.49 7.34 3.82
N GLN A 83 7.94 6.89 5.01
CA GLN A 83 8.18 7.74 6.18
C GLN A 83 9.53 8.49 6.11
N SER A 84 10.43 8.07 5.23
CA SER A 84 11.75 8.66 5.04
C SER A 84 11.69 10.14 4.66
N ASP A 85 12.67 10.92 5.14
CA ASP A 85 12.88 12.34 4.83
C ASP A 85 13.14 12.61 3.34
N CYS A 86 13.59 11.58 2.61
CA CYS A 86 13.76 11.64 1.17
C CYS A 86 12.43 11.67 0.41
N VAL A 87 11.28 11.42 1.06
CA VAL A 87 9.95 11.49 0.45
C VAL A 87 9.36 12.88 0.64
N ARG A 88 9.13 13.59 -0.46
CA ARG A 88 8.49 14.92 -0.45
C ARG A 88 7.15 14.85 -1.16
N ILE A 89 6.08 15.05 -0.40
CA ILE A 89 4.70 14.94 -0.89
C ILE A 89 4.42 15.93 -2.02
N SER A 90 3.91 15.40 -3.14
CA SER A 90 3.37 16.18 -4.25
C SER A 90 1.85 16.27 -4.17
N LYS A 91 1.26 17.35 -4.69
CA LYS A 91 -0.21 17.46 -4.86
C LYS A 91 -0.73 16.61 -6.02
N ILE A 92 0.10 16.35 -7.02
CA ILE A 92 -0.22 15.52 -8.18
C ILE A 92 0.09 14.06 -7.85
N ALA A 93 -0.88 13.16 -8.05
CA ALA A 93 -0.71 11.72 -7.85
C ALA A 93 0.29 11.12 -8.86
N GLY A 94 1.04 10.11 -8.44
CA GLY A 94 2.23 9.56 -9.10
C GLY A 94 3.50 10.37 -8.86
N ASN A 95 3.41 11.70 -8.72
CA ASN A 95 4.60 12.56 -8.68
C ASN A 95 5.41 12.45 -7.38
N THR A 96 4.81 12.13 -6.24
CA THR A 96 5.59 11.91 -5.00
C THR A 96 6.55 10.74 -5.19
N ALA A 97 6.02 9.62 -5.69
CA ALA A 97 6.80 8.43 -5.98
C ALA A 97 7.83 8.71 -7.08
N LEU A 98 7.44 9.36 -8.19
CA LEU A 98 8.38 9.66 -9.29
C LEU A 98 9.52 10.59 -8.84
N ASN A 99 9.23 11.62 -8.05
CA ASN A 99 10.28 12.51 -7.52
C ASN A 99 11.21 11.77 -6.56
N THR A 100 10.68 10.82 -5.80
CA THR A 100 11.49 9.95 -4.93
C THR A 100 12.36 9.02 -5.78
N ALA A 101 11.79 8.39 -6.81
CA ALA A 101 12.51 7.53 -7.75
C ALA A 101 13.72 8.26 -8.37
N LYS A 102 13.51 9.50 -8.81
CA LYS A 102 14.56 10.37 -9.35
C LYS A 102 15.66 10.70 -8.36
N ARG A 103 15.34 10.81 -7.07
CA ARG A 103 16.31 11.13 -6.01
C ARG A 103 17.17 9.92 -5.65
N ILE A 104 16.56 8.73 -5.60
CA ILE A 104 17.26 7.49 -5.21
C ILE A 104 17.87 6.74 -6.40
N GLY A 105 17.53 7.13 -7.64
CA GLY A 105 18.03 6.49 -8.86
C GLY A 105 17.45 5.09 -9.11
N ARG A 106 16.31 4.76 -8.50
CA ARG A 106 15.60 3.47 -8.65
C ARG A 106 14.11 3.73 -8.81
N SER A 107 13.41 2.86 -9.54
CA SER A 107 11.95 2.90 -9.59
C SER A 107 11.36 2.53 -8.23
N ILE A 108 10.21 3.09 -7.87
CA ILE A 108 9.63 2.93 -6.53
C ILE A 108 8.12 2.72 -6.55
N ILE A 109 7.64 1.84 -5.67
CA ILE A 109 6.24 1.71 -5.28
C ILE A 109 6.10 2.23 -3.85
N LEU A 110 5.23 3.22 -3.65
CA LEU A 110 5.18 4.04 -2.44
C LEU A 110 3.80 4.00 -1.78
N GLY A 111 3.79 3.73 -0.48
CA GLY A 111 2.64 3.86 0.42
C GLY A 111 2.48 5.26 1.02
N ARG A 112 1.79 5.37 2.17
CA ARG A 112 1.58 6.55 3.05
C ARG A 112 0.91 7.78 2.43
N THR A 113 1.14 8.11 1.17
CA THR A 113 0.64 9.34 0.54
C THR A 113 -0.88 9.33 0.36
N ARG A 114 -1.50 8.14 0.40
CA ARG A 114 -2.92 7.86 0.16
C ARG A 114 -3.41 8.31 -1.22
N ARG A 115 -2.49 8.64 -2.13
CA ARG A 115 -2.75 8.97 -3.53
C ARG A 115 -2.57 7.73 -4.39
N LEU A 116 -3.30 7.66 -5.49
CA LEU A 116 -3.16 6.59 -6.47
C LEU A 116 -2.70 7.18 -7.80
N GLY A 117 -1.52 6.78 -8.27
CA GLY A 117 -1.01 7.26 -9.55
C GLY A 117 0.34 6.67 -9.94
N LYS A 118 0.65 6.73 -11.23
CA LYS A 118 1.92 6.28 -11.81
C LYS A 118 2.51 7.41 -12.64
N GLY A 119 3.79 7.67 -12.47
CA GLY A 119 4.58 8.58 -13.30
C GLY A 119 5.87 7.91 -13.75
N THR A 120 6.28 8.20 -14.99
CA THR A 120 7.51 7.65 -15.58
C THR A 120 8.32 8.78 -16.20
N GLU A 121 9.63 8.80 -15.95
CA GLU A 121 10.60 9.67 -16.59
C GLU A 121 11.65 8.81 -17.30
N SER A 122 11.88 9.08 -18.58
CA SER A 122 12.99 8.49 -19.34
C SER A 122 14.03 9.56 -19.64
N ARG A 123 15.30 9.20 -19.49
CA ARG A 123 16.44 10.02 -19.92
C ARG A 123 17.09 9.34 -21.11
N GLY A 124 17.58 10.12 -22.05
CA GLY A 124 18.18 9.62 -23.27
C GLY A 124 19.03 10.66 -23.98
N TYR A 125 19.85 10.19 -24.91
CA TYR A 125 20.68 11.01 -25.79
C TYR A 125 20.76 10.33 -27.16
N GLU A 126 20.77 11.11 -28.25
CA GLU A 126 20.82 10.60 -29.64
C GLU A 126 19.77 9.51 -29.95
N GLY A 127 18.54 9.70 -29.49
CA GLY A 127 17.44 8.74 -29.73
C GLY A 127 17.55 7.43 -28.94
N ARG A 128 18.53 7.30 -28.04
CA ARG A 128 18.70 6.15 -27.14
C ARG A 128 18.22 6.49 -25.75
N ILE A 129 17.33 5.66 -25.19
CA ILE A 129 16.95 5.74 -23.77
C ILE A 129 18.09 5.12 -22.95
N VAL A 130 18.65 5.91 -22.01
CA VAL A 130 19.72 5.47 -21.12
C VAL A 130 19.21 5.01 -19.75
N SER A 131 18.07 5.54 -19.32
CA SER A 131 17.43 5.14 -18.06
C SER A 131 15.95 5.48 -18.09
N THR A 132 15.13 4.63 -17.50
CA THR A 132 13.72 4.89 -17.24
C THR A 132 13.45 4.66 -15.76
N LEU A 133 12.87 5.66 -15.09
CA LEU A 133 12.48 5.58 -13.70
C LEU A 133 10.97 5.74 -13.60
N THR A 134 10.35 4.85 -12.84
CA THR A 134 8.90 4.86 -12.60
C THR A 134 8.63 4.98 -11.11
N GLY A 135 7.69 5.86 -10.77
CA GLY A 135 7.16 5.98 -9.42
C GLY A 135 5.67 5.66 -9.41
N VAL A 136 5.24 4.82 -8.47
CA VAL A 136 3.84 4.45 -8.27
C VAL A 136 3.42 4.74 -6.84
N GLU A 137 2.32 5.45 -6.66
CA GLU A 137 1.61 5.58 -5.38
C GLU A 137 0.39 4.64 -5.39
N VAL A 138 0.22 3.83 -4.35
CA VAL A 138 -0.74 2.69 -4.36
C VAL A 138 -2.13 3.01 -3.81
N GLY A 139 -2.40 4.24 -3.37
CA GLY A 139 -3.69 4.63 -2.79
C GLY A 139 -3.88 4.17 -1.34
N HIS A 140 -5.14 3.91 -0.97
CA HIS A 140 -5.51 3.35 0.33
C HIS A 140 -6.70 2.39 0.20
N LEU A 141 -6.88 1.50 1.18
CA LEU A 141 -8.04 0.59 1.24
C LEU A 141 -9.10 1.01 2.28
N MET A 142 -8.86 2.08 3.04
CA MET A 142 -9.78 2.58 4.07
C MET A 142 -11.16 2.98 3.53
N ILE A 143 -12.21 2.79 4.34
CA ILE A 143 -13.60 3.11 4.03
C ILE A 143 -14.12 4.25 4.93
N GLY A 144 -14.98 5.12 4.37
CA GLY A 144 -15.76 6.10 5.14
C GLY A 144 -14.95 7.30 5.65
N LYS A 145 -15.34 7.88 6.80
CA LYS A 145 -14.73 9.10 7.35
C LYS A 145 -13.27 8.92 7.82
N ALA A 146 -12.77 7.68 7.94
CA ALA A 146 -11.36 7.39 8.19
C ALA A 146 -10.47 7.68 6.96
N ALA A 147 -11.07 7.70 5.75
CA ALA A 147 -10.42 8.18 4.53
C ALA A 147 -10.31 9.72 4.47
N ARG A 148 -10.81 10.47 5.48
CA ARG A 148 -10.57 11.92 5.56
C ARG A 148 -9.08 12.12 5.72
N CYS A 149 -8.42 12.57 4.66
CA CYS A 149 -6.98 12.79 4.64
C CYS A 149 -6.58 13.64 5.86
N MET A 150 -5.99 12.98 6.86
CA MET A 150 -5.71 13.53 8.19
C MET A 150 -4.58 14.59 8.19
N GLU A 151 -3.96 14.86 7.05
CA GLU A 151 -2.99 15.95 6.89
C GLU A 151 -3.65 17.21 6.30
N GLU A 152 -3.43 18.35 6.96
CA GLU A 152 -3.80 19.69 6.51
C GLU A 152 -3.10 20.03 5.18
N GLY A 153 -3.77 19.69 4.08
CA GLY A 153 -3.30 19.99 2.71
C GLY A 153 -3.61 18.91 1.67
N SER A 154 -3.90 17.68 2.10
CA SER A 154 -4.13 16.52 1.21
C SER A 154 -5.61 16.09 1.09
N ARG A 155 -6.55 16.84 1.69
CA ARG A 155 -7.99 16.51 1.89
C ARG A 155 -8.81 16.17 0.63
N HIS A 156 -8.30 16.39 -0.57
CA HIS A 156 -9.09 16.30 -1.80
C HIS A 156 -8.51 15.37 -2.88
N SER A 157 -7.34 14.76 -2.64
CA SER A 157 -6.65 13.97 -3.66
C SER A 157 -6.35 12.54 -3.21
N CYS A 158 -7.02 12.02 -2.19
CA CYS A 158 -6.87 10.62 -1.77
C CYS A 158 -7.75 9.73 -2.67
N GLN A 159 -7.21 8.62 -3.16
CA GLN A 159 -7.96 7.66 -3.98
C GLN A 159 -7.89 6.28 -3.36
N GLN A 160 -9.04 5.62 -3.31
CA GLN A 160 -9.11 4.22 -2.92
C GLN A 160 -8.58 3.34 -4.04
N GLY A 161 -7.69 2.41 -3.72
CA GLY A 161 -7.03 1.58 -4.72
C GLY A 161 -5.89 0.76 -4.14
N PHE A 162 -5.23 0.04 -5.05
CA PHE A 162 -4.01 -0.75 -4.82
C PHE A 162 -3.20 -0.76 -6.11
N ALA A 163 -2.03 -1.41 -6.12
CA ALA A 163 -1.28 -1.65 -7.35
C ALA A 163 -1.16 -3.15 -7.64
N LEU A 164 -1.30 -3.52 -8.91
CA LEU A 164 -0.92 -4.83 -9.42
C LEU A 164 0.53 -4.76 -9.89
N VAL A 165 1.34 -5.72 -9.47
CA VAL A 165 2.75 -5.81 -9.83
C VAL A 165 2.96 -7.12 -10.58
N GLU A 166 3.34 -7.04 -11.84
CA GLU A 166 3.72 -8.18 -12.66
C GLU A 166 5.23 -8.13 -12.85
N VAL A 167 5.90 -9.18 -12.37
CA VAL A 167 7.34 -9.33 -12.47
C VAL A 167 7.65 -10.42 -13.49
N SER A 168 8.55 -10.11 -14.42
CA SER A 168 9.18 -11.07 -15.31
C SER A 168 10.70 -11.07 -15.08
N ASP A 169 11.42 -11.97 -15.76
CA ASP A 169 12.89 -12.03 -15.68
C ASP A 169 13.59 -10.75 -16.16
N HIS A 170 12.88 -9.90 -16.91
CA HIS A 170 13.47 -8.74 -17.60
C HIS A 170 12.79 -7.41 -17.30
N ASP A 171 11.54 -7.43 -16.86
CA ASP A 171 10.75 -6.21 -16.71
C ASP A 171 9.73 -6.32 -15.57
N VAL A 172 9.33 -5.14 -15.07
CA VAL A 172 8.31 -4.98 -14.04
C VAL A 172 7.23 -4.04 -14.55
N ALA A 173 6.03 -4.58 -14.69
CA ALA A 173 4.85 -3.78 -14.93
C ALA A 173 4.15 -3.50 -13.60
N VAL A 174 3.97 -2.22 -13.29
CA VAL A 174 3.16 -1.80 -12.13
C VAL A 174 1.97 -1.01 -12.62
N GLU A 175 0.77 -1.45 -12.23
CA GLU A 175 -0.49 -0.83 -12.61
C GLU A 175 -1.28 -0.40 -11.37
N PRO A 176 -1.51 0.91 -11.17
CA PRO A 176 -2.40 1.39 -10.12
C PRO A 176 -3.86 1.08 -10.49
N ILE A 177 -4.53 0.29 -9.66
CA ILE A 177 -5.93 -0.12 -9.81
C ILE A 177 -6.80 0.73 -8.89
N ILE A 178 -7.72 1.47 -9.49
CA ILE A 178 -8.65 2.32 -8.75
C ILE A 178 -9.89 1.53 -8.32
N ILE A 179 -10.29 1.72 -7.06
CA ILE A 179 -11.56 1.24 -6.55
C ILE A 179 -12.56 2.40 -6.61
N LYS A 180 -13.64 2.24 -7.36
CA LYS A 180 -14.73 3.21 -7.47
C LYS A 180 -16.05 2.55 -7.10
N HIS A 181 -16.80 3.17 -6.20
CA HIS A 181 -18.10 2.66 -5.73
C HIS A 181 -18.05 1.21 -5.23
N GLY A 182 -16.95 0.82 -4.57
CA GLY A 182 -16.77 -0.54 -4.05
C GLY A 182 -16.51 -1.59 -5.14
N GLN A 183 -16.12 -1.17 -6.34
CA GLN A 183 -15.79 -2.06 -7.46
C GLN A 183 -14.45 -1.66 -8.07
N PHE A 184 -13.77 -2.61 -8.69
CA PHE A 184 -12.57 -2.37 -9.47
C PHE A 184 -12.54 -3.28 -10.71
N VAL A 185 -11.76 -2.87 -11.70
CA VAL A 185 -11.59 -3.61 -12.95
C VAL A 185 -10.14 -4.05 -13.05
N VAL A 186 -9.93 -5.34 -13.27
CA VAL A 186 -8.63 -5.92 -13.55
C VAL A 186 -8.79 -6.83 -14.75
N ARG A 187 -7.93 -6.65 -15.77
CA ARG A 187 -7.92 -7.48 -16.98
C ARG A 187 -9.29 -7.64 -17.67
N GLY A 188 -10.12 -6.59 -17.61
CA GLY A 188 -11.46 -6.57 -18.22
C GLY A 188 -12.58 -7.21 -17.39
N ALA A 189 -12.26 -7.83 -16.26
CA ALA A 189 -13.24 -8.36 -15.32
C ALA A 189 -13.54 -7.36 -14.19
N ILE A 190 -14.81 -7.30 -13.77
CA ILE A 190 -15.27 -6.43 -12.68
C ILE A 190 -15.32 -7.26 -11.39
N TYR A 191 -14.68 -6.75 -10.35
CA TYR A 191 -14.66 -7.36 -9.02
C TYR A 191 -15.30 -6.42 -8.00
N ALA A 192 -15.98 -7.01 -7.01
CA ALA A 192 -16.45 -6.27 -5.84
C ALA A 192 -15.32 -6.18 -4.81
N ALA A 193 -15.00 -4.97 -4.37
CA ALA A 193 -14.16 -4.77 -3.20
C ALA A 193 -15.03 -5.05 -1.96
N PRO A 194 -14.68 -6.06 -1.13
CA PRO A 194 -15.46 -6.35 0.06
C PRO A 194 -15.44 -5.12 1.00
N PRO A 195 -16.56 -4.81 1.68
CA PRO A 195 -16.55 -3.78 2.69
C PRO A 195 -15.63 -4.23 3.83
N ILE A 196 -14.47 -3.59 3.98
CA ILE A 196 -13.61 -3.69 5.16
C ILE A 196 -14.39 -3.08 6.33
N ARG A 197 -15.19 -3.92 7.01
CA ARG A 197 -15.92 -3.52 8.22
C ARG A 197 -14.89 -3.23 9.30
N ARG A 198 -15.04 -2.12 10.03
CA ARG A 198 -14.34 -1.94 11.31
C ARG A 198 -14.61 -3.18 12.14
N GLY A 199 -13.56 -3.80 12.68
CA GLY A 199 -13.69 -4.85 13.68
C GLY A 199 -14.77 -4.43 14.67
N SER A 200 -15.77 -5.28 14.87
CA SER A 200 -16.81 -5.02 15.85
C SER A 200 -16.11 -4.78 17.18
N ARG A 201 -16.31 -3.60 17.77
CA ARG A 201 -16.01 -3.42 19.20
C ARG A 201 -16.62 -4.62 19.92
N THR A 202 -15.80 -5.41 20.59
CA THR A 202 -16.32 -6.26 21.66
C THR A 202 -17.14 -5.35 22.57
N PRO A 203 -18.39 -5.73 22.93
CA PRO A 203 -19.09 -5.02 23.98
C PRO A 203 -18.20 -5.14 25.22
N SER A 204 -17.63 -4.01 25.67
CA SER A 204 -16.97 -3.99 26.96
C SER A 204 -18.01 -4.38 27.99
N GLU A 205 -17.74 -5.47 28.73
CA GLU A 205 -18.32 -5.70 30.04
C GLU A 205 -18.09 -4.44 30.88
N ALA A 206 -19.10 -3.59 30.97
CA ALA A 206 -19.17 -2.49 31.91
C ALA A 206 -20.64 -2.17 32.19
N GLY A 207 -21.35 -3.15 32.71
CA GLY A 207 -22.25 -2.84 33.80
C GLY A 207 -21.40 -2.53 35.02
N LEU A 208 -21.25 -1.26 35.39
CA LEU A 208 -21.23 -0.85 36.80
C LEU A 208 -21.46 0.66 36.93
N LYS A 209 -22.55 0.96 37.67
CA LYS A 209 -23.08 2.24 38.15
C LYS A 209 -24.05 2.98 37.23
#